data_AF-C6PV48-F1
#
_entry.id   AF-C6PV48-F1
#
_cell.length_a   1.000
_cell.length_b   1.000
_cell.length_c   1.000
_cell.angle_alpha   90.00
_cell.angle_beta   90.00
_cell.angle_gamma   90.00
#
_symmetry.space_group_name_H-M   'P 1'
#
loop_
_entity.id
_entity.type
_entity.pdbx_description
1 polymer ?
#
loop_
_entity_poly.entity_id
_entity_poly.type
_entity_poly.pdbx_seq_one_letter_code
_entity_poly.pdbx_strand_id
1 'polypeptide(L)'
;MINLYKITNIFIHKLKDVIVIKKSCIRYLIMLIAFMLILTSCGISKTSSSNKKIDIYNTVKEAFLTDKGYSDELSKHMSEDVFKRTNIYNAYPVNNPEYKKPFKVDFSLKEDSQSVKKDIIYVKMTYSVSIKDSQNKAVGGSWNVPITFTVKKTETGWYIIDKHEPA
;
A
#
# COMPACT_ATOMS: atom_id res chain seq x y z
N MET A 1 74.97 11.72 10.05
CA MET A 1 74.20 10.85 9.15
C MET A 1 72.74 10.82 9.59
N ILE A 2 71.83 11.37 8.79
CA ILE A 2 70.39 11.27 9.06
C ILE A 2 69.93 9.85 8.69
N ASN A 3 69.31 9.15 9.64
CA ASN A 3 68.88 7.77 9.46
C ASN A 3 67.65 7.70 8.55
N LEU A 4 67.89 7.41 7.27
CA LEU A 4 66.89 7.33 6.19
C LEU A 4 65.74 6.34 6.52
N TYR A 5 66.02 5.32 7.33
CA TYR A 5 65.02 4.34 7.79
C TYR A 5 63.98 4.95 8.75
N LYS A 6 64.39 5.91 9.57
CA LYS A 6 63.48 6.58 10.52
C LYS A 6 62.51 7.51 9.80
N ILE A 7 62.96 8.19 8.74
CA ILE A 7 62.13 9.11 7.94
C ILE A 7 61.10 8.34 7.11
N THR A 8 61.51 7.24 6.48
CA THR A 8 60.62 6.40 5.66
C THR A 8 59.50 5.78 6.48
N ASN A 9 59.77 5.28 7.69
CA ASN A 9 58.74 4.74 8.57
C ASN A 9 57.71 5.79 9.04
N ILE A 10 58.15 7.02 9.34
CA ILE A 10 57.23 8.11 9.72
C ILE A 10 56.32 8.48 8.54
N PHE A 11 56.86 8.53 7.32
CA PHE A 11 56.09 8.84 6.13
C PHE A 11 55.04 7.75 5.82
N ILE A 12 55.43 6.47 5.90
CA ILE A 12 54.52 5.33 5.70
C ILE A 12 53.40 5.32 6.75
N HIS A 13 53.71 5.61 8.02
CA HIS A 13 52.69 5.67 9.08
C HIS A 13 51.66 6.77 8.79
N LYS A 14 52.11 7.99 8.47
CA LYS A 14 51.22 9.10 8.12
C LYS A 14 50.35 8.79 6.90
N LEU A 15 50.88 8.10 5.90
CA LEU A 15 50.13 7.72 4.70
C LEU A 15 49.03 6.70 5.01
N LYS A 16 49.31 5.73 5.90
CA LYS A 16 48.31 4.76 6.39
C LYS A 16 47.19 5.47 7.14
N ASP A 17 47.52 6.42 8.02
CA ASP A 17 46.52 7.17 8.79
C ASP A 17 45.58 7.98 7.88
N VAL A 18 46.13 8.66 6.86
CA VAL A 18 45.33 9.42 5.87
C VAL A 18 44.39 8.49 5.08
N ILE A 19 44.86 7.29 4.69
CA ILE A 19 44.03 6.30 3.98
C ILE A 19 42.89 5.77 4.87
N VAL A 20 43.17 5.51 6.15
CA VAL A 20 42.17 5.03 7.12
C VAL A 20 41.10 6.09 7.36
N ILE A 21 41.49 7.36 7.57
CA ILE A 21 40.56 8.48 7.75
C ILE A 21 39.66 8.63 6.53
N LYS A 22 40.23 8.60 5.31
CA LYS A 22 39.46 8.73 4.06
C LYS A 22 38.43 7.59 3.89
N LYS A 23 38.81 6.35 4.25
CA LYS A 23 37.88 5.20 4.21
C LYS A 23 36.79 5.28 5.27
N SER A 24 37.09 5.77 6.47
CA SER A 24 36.08 6.01 7.52
C SER A 24 35.09 7.11 7.13
N CYS A 25 35.53 8.22 6.54
CA CYS A 25 34.64 9.29 6.06
C CYS A 25 33.66 8.79 4.99
N ILE A 26 34.12 7.94 4.06
CA ILE A 26 33.25 7.35 3.03
C ILE A 26 32.18 6.44 3.66
N ARG A 27 32.52 5.66 4.69
CA ARG A 27 31.56 4.82 5.42
C ARG A 27 30.48 5.65 6.11
N TYR A 28 30.86 6.76 6.76
CA TYR A 28 29.89 7.65 7.39
C TYR A 28 28.97 8.36 6.37
N LEU A 29 29.51 8.74 5.21
CA LEU A 29 28.71 9.35 4.13
C LEU A 29 27.66 8.38 3.58
N ILE A 30 28.00 7.10 3.40
CA ILE A 30 27.06 6.07 2.94
C ILE A 30 25.95 5.82 3.98
N MET A 31 26.29 5.77 5.27
CA MET A 31 25.28 5.61 6.33
C MET A 31 24.32 6.81 6.41
N LEU A 32 24.81 8.03 6.20
CA LEU A 32 23.99 9.24 6.20
C LEU A 32 22.96 9.23 5.05
N ILE A 33 23.38 8.80 3.84
CA ILE A 33 22.49 8.68 2.68
C ILE A 33 21.43 7.60 2.91
N ALA A 34 21.83 6.45 3.47
CA ALA A 34 20.90 5.38 3.82
C ALA A 34 19.86 5.84 4.88
N PHE A 35 20.26 6.65 5.85
CA PHE A 35 19.36 7.21 6.86
C PHE A 35 18.35 8.20 6.25
N MET A 36 18.77 9.03 5.31
CA MET A 36 17.88 9.97 4.60
C MET A 36 16.82 9.25 3.74
N LEU A 37 17.14 8.07 3.18
CA LEU A 37 16.20 7.25 2.41
C LEU A 37 15.09 6.61 3.28
N ILE A 38 15.34 6.42 4.58
CA ILE A 38 14.34 5.87 5.52
C ILE A 38 13.32 6.94 5.93
N LEU A 39 13.72 8.22 5.91
CA LEU A 39 12.87 9.35 6.33
C LEU A 39 11.85 9.81 5.27
N THR A 40 11.93 9.34 4.03
CA THR A 40 10.96 9.69 2.96
C THR A 40 9.68 8.84 2.98
N SER A 41 9.56 7.88 3.89
CA SER A 41 8.40 7.00 4.05
C SER A 41 7.36 7.51 5.06
N CYS A 42 7.12 8.83 5.13
CA CYS A 42 5.93 9.36 5.78
C CYS A 42 5.31 10.44 4.89
N GLY A 43 4.80 9.99 3.74
CA GLY A 43 3.89 10.79 2.94
C GLY A 43 2.59 10.94 3.72
N ILE A 44 2.47 12.02 4.49
CA ILE A 44 1.17 12.49 4.98
C ILE A 44 0.37 12.83 3.72
N SER A 45 -0.54 11.93 3.33
CA SER A 45 -1.55 12.22 2.33
C SER A 45 -2.29 13.46 2.80
N LYS A 46 -2.23 14.55 2.02
CA LYS A 46 -3.07 15.73 2.23
C LYS A 46 -4.51 15.24 2.23
N THR A 47 -5.11 15.11 3.40
CA THR A 47 -6.55 14.95 3.55
C THR A 47 -7.15 16.23 2.98
N SER A 48 -7.66 16.16 1.75
CA SER A 48 -8.56 17.19 1.25
C SER A 48 -9.66 17.30 2.30
N SER A 49 -9.82 18.50 2.87
CA SER A 49 -10.94 18.87 3.73
C SER A 49 -12.23 18.67 2.94
N SER A 50 -12.69 17.43 2.93
CA SER A 50 -13.99 17.01 2.46
C SER A 50 -14.78 16.72 3.72
N ASN A 51 -16.07 17.07 3.74
CA ASN A 51 -16.99 16.86 4.85
C ASN A 51 -17.29 15.37 5.13
N LYS A 52 -16.32 14.48 4.88
CA LYS A 52 -16.36 13.04 5.09
C LYS A 52 -16.58 12.76 6.58
N LYS A 53 -17.54 11.88 6.87
CA LYS A 53 -17.92 11.51 8.23
C LYS A 53 -17.09 10.36 8.77
N ILE A 54 -16.63 9.49 7.88
CA ILE A 54 -15.75 8.36 8.13
C ILE A 54 -14.78 8.20 6.96
N ASP A 55 -13.65 7.55 7.20
CA ASP A 55 -12.75 7.11 6.15
C ASP A 55 -12.68 5.59 6.13
N ILE A 56 -13.21 4.99 5.07
CA ILE A 56 -13.19 3.54 4.84
C ILE A 56 -12.33 3.18 3.62
N TYR A 57 -11.69 4.17 2.98
CA TYR A 57 -11.10 4.01 1.65
C TYR A 57 -10.04 2.92 1.62
N ASN A 58 -9.09 2.98 2.56
CA ASN A 58 -7.98 2.03 2.61
C ASN A 58 -8.47 0.60 2.89
N THR A 59 -9.41 0.44 3.83
CA THR A 59 -9.99 -0.86 4.17
C THR A 59 -10.77 -1.46 2.99
N VAL A 60 -11.57 -0.66 2.30
CA VAL A 60 -12.29 -1.12 1.09
C VAL A 60 -11.30 -1.48 -0.01
N LYS A 61 -10.29 -0.65 -0.25
CA LYS A 61 -9.24 -0.92 -1.24
C LYS A 61 -8.47 -2.20 -0.93
N GLU A 62 -8.14 -2.44 0.34
CA GLU A 62 -7.51 -3.69 0.79
C GLU A 62 -8.43 -4.89 0.53
N ALA A 63 -9.71 -4.80 0.89
CA ALA A 63 -10.67 -5.87 0.65
C ALA A 63 -10.83 -6.22 -0.84
N PHE A 64 -10.78 -5.23 -1.74
CA PHE A 64 -10.77 -5.47 -3.18
C PHE A 64 -9.52 -6.24 -3.63
N LEU A 65 -8.34 -5.86 -3.13
CA LEU A 65 -7.06 -6.22 -3.74
C LEU A 65 -6.26 -7.33 -3.04
N THR A 66 -6.61 -7.71 -1.82
CA THR A 66 -5.87 -8.76 -1.10
C THR A 66 -6.07 -10.12 -1.77
N ASP A 67 -4.96 -10.82 -2.01
CA ASP A 67 -4.92 -12.21 -2.48
C ASP A 67 -4.78 -13.22 -1.33
N LYS A 68 -4.65 -12.74 -0.09
CA LYS A 68 -4.45 -13.54 1.14
C LYS A 68 -5.74 -14.04 1.77
N GLY A 69 -6.90 -13.67 1.22
CA GLY A 69 -8.20 -13.97 1.80
C GLY A 69 -8.58 -13.03 2.94
N TYR A 70 -9.57 -13.45 3.74
CA TYR A 70 -10.13 -12.66 4.84
C TYR A 70 -9.21 -12.71 6.06
N SER A 71 -8.77 -11.55 6.54
CA SER A 71 -7.77 -11.42 7.60
C SER A 71 -8.39 -10.96 8.92
N ASP A 72 -7.66 -11.17 10.02
CA ASP A 72 -8.01 -10.65 11.35
C ASP A 72 -8.07 -9.11 11.39
N GLU A 73 -7.35 -8.43 10.50
CA GLU A 73 -7.40 -6.97 10.41
C GLU A 73 -8.69 -6.52 9.70
N LEU A 74 -9.04 -7.17 8.58
CA LEU A 74 -10.29 -6.90 7.87
C LEU A 74 -11.53 -7.24 8.72
N SER A 75 -11.43 -8.26 9.58
CA SER A 75 -12.55 -8.69 10.43
C SER A 75 -12.97 -7.67 11.47
N LYS A 76 -12.07 -6.75 11.84
CA LYS A 76 -12.38 -5.58 12.69
C LYS A 76 -13.28 -4.55 12.00
N HIS A 77 -13.36 -4.57 10.66
CA HIS A 77 -13.96 -3.51 9.88
C HIS A 77 -15.09 -3.95 8.94
N MET A 78 -15.19 -5.24 8.60
CA MET A 78 -16.26 -5.79 7.78
C MET A 78 -16.46 -7.27 8.03
N SER A 79 -17.65 -7.80 7.73
CA SER A 79 -17.91 -9.24 7.82
C SER A 79 -17.27 -10.00 6.66
N GLU A 80 -17.06 -11.31 6.84
CA GLU A 80 -16.52 -12.18 5.80
C GLU A 80 -17.40 -12.17 4.55
N ASP A 81 -18.72 -12.09 4.71
CA ASP A 81 -19.67 -12.02 3.59
C ASP A 81 -19.56 -10.72 2.80
N VAL A 82 -19.35 -9.59 3.48
CA VAL A 82 -19.07 -8.31 2.82
C VAL A 82 -17.74 -8.42 2.06
N PHE A 83 -16.69 -8.94 2.69
CA PHE A 83 -15.38 -9.16 2.07
C PHE A 83 -15.50 -10.04 0.82
N LYS A 84 -16.13 -11.21 0.93
CA LYS A 84 -16.24 -12.19 -0.17
C LYS A 84 -16.86 -11.59 -1.41
N ARG A 85 -17.96 -10.85 -1.23
CA ARG A 85 -18.63 -10.17 -2.33
C ARG A 85 -17.79 -9.00 -2.92
N THR A 86 -16.80 -8.47 -2.20
CA THR A 86 -16.01 -7.26 -2.59
C THR A 86 -14.73 -7.66 -3.30
N ASN A 87 -14.10 -8.74 -2.84
CA ASN A 87 -12.80 -9.15 -3.30
C ASN A 87 -12.83 -9.62 -4.77
N ILE A 88 -11.95 -9.07 -5.60
CA ILE A 88 -11.95 -9.33 -7.04
C ILE A 88 -11.58 -10.78 -7.37
N TYR A 89 -10.80 -11.45 -6.52
CA TYR A 89 -10.40 -12.84 -6.73
C TYR A 89 -11.54 -13.83 -6.46
N ASN A 90 -12.62 -13.40 -5.80
CA ASN A 90 -13.86 -14.17 -5.69
C ASN A 90 -14.83 -13.88 -6.84
N ALA A 91 -14.76 -12.70 -7.45
CA ALA A 91 -15.67 -12.28 -8.51
C ALA A 91 -15.23 -12.74 -9.91
N TYR A 92 -13.92 -12.82 -10.17
CA TYR A 92 -13.37 -13.19 -11.47
C TYR A 92 -12.72 -14.58 -11.48
N PRO A 93 -12.67 -15.27 -12.64
CA PRO A 93 -12.17 -16.65 -12.76
C PRO A 93 -10.63 -16.74 -12.72
N VAL A 94 -9.99 -16.09 -11.76
CA VAL A 94 -8.52 -16.08 -11.54
C VAL A 94 -7.94 -17.46 -11.20
N ASN A 95 -8.78 -18.43 -10.87
CA ASN A 95 -8.39 -19.82 -10.61
C ASN A 95 -8.65 -20.75 -11.80
N ASN A 96 -9.20 -20.25 -12.91
CA ASN A 96 -9.39 -21.05 -14.11
C ASN A 96 -8.02 -21.41 -14.72
N PRO A 97 -7.72 -22.70 -15.00
CA PRO A 97 -6.45 -23.13 -15.57
C PRO A 97 -6.12 -22.52 -16.94
N GLU A 98 -7.11 -21.93 -17.61
CA GLU A 98 -6.93 -21.20 -18.87
C GLU A 98 -6.05 -19.94 -18.72
N TYR A 99 -5.94 -19.36 -17.51
CA TYR A 99 -5.20 -18.12 -17.28
C TYR A 99 -3.89 -18.36 -16.51
N LYS A 100 -2.86 -17.58 -16.85
CA LYS A 100 -1.52 -17.75 -16.28
C LYS A 100 -1.16 -16.68 -15.26
N LYS A 101 -0.72 -17.12 -14.07
CA LYS A 101 -0.17 -16.25 -13.03
C LYS A 101 1.22 -15.69 -13.44
N PRO A 102 1.71 -14.58 -12.85
CA PRO A 102 0.96 -13.68 -11.95
C PRO A 102 -0.06 -12.83 -12.70
N PHE A 103 -1.11 -12.42 -11.98
CA PHE A 103 -2.12 -11.49 -12.51
C PHE A 103 -1.65 -10.04 -12.37
N LYS A 104 -1.91 -9.24 -13.40
CA LYS A 104 -1.76 -7.79 -13.38
C LYS A 104 -3.13 -7.18 -13.15
N VAL A 105 -3.27 -6.49 -12.02
CA VAL A 105 -4.51 -5.80 -11.64
C VAL A 105 -4.29 -4.30 -11.78
N ASP A 106 -5.04 -3.69 -12.69
CA ASP A 106 -5.20 -2.23 -12.76
C ASP A 106 -6.49 -1.87 -12.03
N PHE A 107 -6.39 -1.13 -10.93
CA PHE A 107 -7.52 -0.85 -10.05
C PHE A 107 -7.58 0.63 -9.71
N SER A 108 -8.77 1.20 -9.86
CA SER A 108 -9.09 2.53 -9.35
C SER A 108 -10.31 2.47 -8.44
N LEU A 109 -10.26 3.27 -7.39
CA LEU A 109 -11.35 3.47 -6.46
C LEU A 109 -11.39 4.96 -6.15
N LYS A 110 -12.59 5.52 -6.22
CA LYS A 110 -12.85 6.91 -5.89
C LYS A 110 -14.06 6.97 -5.00
N GLU A 111 -13.96 7.69 -3.89
CA GLU A 111 -15.13 8.04 -3.11
C GLU A 111 -15.84 9.25 -3.75
N ASP A 112 -17.14 9.11 -3.98
CA ASP A 112 -17.96 10.15 -4.63
C ASP A 112 -18.72 11.00 -3.61
N SER A 113 -19.34 10.36 -2.62
CA SER A 113 -20.10 11.08 -1.58
C SER A 113 -20.40 10.21 -0.36
N GLN A 114 -20.80 10.86 0.72
CA GLN A 114 -21.36 10.22 1.91
C GLN A 114 -22.72 10.83 2.25
N SER A 115 -23.63 10.00 2.76
CA SER A 115 -24.90 10.46 3.34
C SER A 115 -25.16 9.74 4.66
N VAL A 116 -25.88 10.41 5.57
CA VAL A 116 -26.15 9.89 6.91
C VAL A 116 -27.65 9.78 7.10
N LYS A 117 -28.12 8.62 7.59
CA LYS A 117 -29.49 8.44 8.08
C LYS A 117 -29.41 7.78 9.46
N LYS A 118 -29.74 8.52 10.51
CA LYS A 118 -29.55 8.11 11.91
C LYS A 118 -28.08 7.72 12.13
N ASP A 119 -27.81 6.51 12.64
CA ASP A 119 -26.46 6.00 12.93
C ASP A 119 -25.82 5.22 11.78
N ILE A 120 -26.44 5.28 10.59
CA ILE A 120 -25.96 4.61 9.38
C ILE A 120 -25.40 5.64 8.41
N ILE A 121 -24.20 5.37 7.93
CA ILE A 121 -23.50 6.14 6.91
C ILE A 121 -23.47 5.32 5.62
N TYR A 122 -23.91 5.91 4.53
CA TYR A 122 -23.81 5.35 3.19
C TYR A 122 -22.66 6.03 2.48
N VAL A 123 -21.63 5.26 2.13
CA VAL A 123 -20.45 5.75 1.41
C VAL A 123 -20.57 5.27 -0.04
N LYS A 124 -20.78 6.22 -0.95
CA LYS A 124 -20.84 5.96 -2.39
C LYS A 124 -19.44 6.11 -2.97
N MET A 125 -19.00 5.07 -3.67
CA MET A 125 -17.73 5.04 -4.38
C MET A 125 -17.98 4.59 -5.82
N THR A 126 -17.01 4.85 -6.69
CA THR A 126 -16.94 4.31 -8.04
C THR A 126 -15.62 3.58 -8.19
N TYR A 127 -15.65 2.35 -8.69
CA TYR A 127 -14.46 1.55 -8.93
C TYR A 127 -14.32 1.14 -10.39
N SER A 128 -13.09 0.86 -10.78
CA SER A 128 -12.75 0.22 -12.05
C SER A 128 -11.68 -0.83 -11.80
N VAL A 129 -11.77 -2.00 -12.43
CA VAL A 129 -10.78 -3.07 -12.28
C VAL A 129 -10.51 -3.80 -13.58
N SER A 130 -9.25 -3.87 -14.00
CA SER A 130 -8.79 -4.67 -15.14
C SER A 130 -7.86 -5.76 -14.66
N ILE A 131 -8.18 -6.99 -15.00
CA ILE A 131 -7.35 -8.14 -14.66
C ILE A 131 -6.84 -8.75 -15.96
N LYS A 132 -5.51 -8.77 -16.08
CA LYS A 132 -4.80 -9.47 -17.15
C LYS A 132 -3.92 -10.54 -16.56
N ASP A 133 -3.75 -11.62 -17.30
CA ASP A 133 -2.80 -12.67 -16.94
C ASP A 133 -1.35 -12.28 -17.34
N SER A 134 -0.39 -13.16 -17.07
CA SER A 134 1.02 -12.89 -17.36
C SER A 134 1.34 -12.77 -18.86
N GLN A 135 0.46 -13.29 -19.73
CA GLN A 135 0.54 -13.17 -21.19
C GLN A 135 -0.28 -11.99 -21.74
N ASN A 136 -0.76 -11.10 -20.85
CA ASN A 136 -1.63 -9.97 -21.14
C ASN A 136 -3.02 -10.35 -21.68
N LYS A 137 -3.45 -11.61 -21.52
CA LYS A 137 -4.82 -12.03 -21.84
C LYS A 137 -5.79 -11.45 -20.81
N ALA A 138 -6.93 -10.94 -21.27
CA ALA A 138 -7.97 -10.42 -20.39
C ALA A 138 -8.62 -11.56 -19.60
N VAL A 139 -8.61 -11.45 -18.28
CA VAL A 139 -9.31 -12.37 -17.36
C VAL A 139 -10.70 -11.82 -17.03
N GLY A 140 -10.79 -10.51 -16.85
CA GLY A 140 -12.04 -9.83 -16.55
C GLY A 140 -11.82 -8.37 -16.18
N GLY A 141 -12.92 -7.66 -16.00
CA GLY A 141 -12.90 -6.31 -15.49
C GLY A 141 -14.26 -5.63 -15.54
N SER A 142 -14.35 -4.48 -14.90
CA SER A 142 -15.54 -3.64 -14.86
C SER A 142 -15.14 -2.17 -14.79
N TRP A 143 -15.82 -1.30 -15.56
CA TRP A 143 -15.50 0.13 -15.67
C TRP A 143 -16.56 1.02 -15.04
N ASN A 144 -16.10 1.98 -14.24
CA ASN A 144 -16.92 3.00 -13.61
C ASN A 144 -18.14 2.45 -12.87
N VAL A 145 -17.96 1.36 -12.12
CA VAL A 145 -19.04 0.72 -11.39
C VAL A 145 -19.31 1.49 -10.10
N PRO A 146 -20.52 2.06 -9.93
CA PRO A 146 -20.93 2.64 -8.67
C PRO A 146 -21.16 1.55 -7.63
N ILE A 147 -20.67 1.76 -6.41
CA ILE A 147 -20.84 0.87 -5.27
C ILE A 147 -21.18 1.70 -4.04
N THR A 148 -22.12 1.22 -3.23
CA THR A 148 -22.48 1.84 -1.95
C THR A 148 -22.15 0.89 -0.81
N PHE A 149 -21.34 1.36 0.14
CA PHE A 149 -21.09 0.66 1.40
C PHE A 149 -21.98 1.23 2.49
N THR A 150 -22.64 0.34 3.24
CA THR A 150 -23.43 0.68 4.41
C THR A 150 -22.57 0.49 5.64
N VAL A 151 -22.35 1.57 6.38
CA VAL A 151 -21.46 1.59 7.54
C VAL A 151 -22.24 1.98 8.78
N LYS A 152 -22.11 1.17 9.83
CA LYS A 152 -22.66 1.45 11.15
C LYS A 152 -21.57 2.05 12.03
N LYS A 153 -21.87 3.16 12.71
CA LYS A 153 -21.01 3.65 13.79
C LYS A 153 -21.09 2.72 14.99
N THR A 154 -19.94 2.39 15.55
CA THR A 154 -19.81 1.59 16.77
C THR A 154 -19.22 2.48 17.87
N GLU A 155 -19.26 2.03 19.12
CA GLU A 155 -18.67 2.78 20.25
C GLU A 155 -17.17 3.03 20.04
N THR A 156 -16.49 2.09 19.38
CA THR A 156 -15.05 2.10 19.16
C THR A 156 -14.62 2.53 17.76
N GLY A 157 -15.58 2.84 16.87
CA GLY A 157 -15.28 3.27 15.51
C GLY A 157 -16.43 3.07 14.53
N TRP A 158 -16.19 2.25 13.51
CA TRP A 158 -17.14 1.99 12.43
C TRP A 158 -16.99 0.56 11.91
N TYR A 159 -18.07 0.04 11.34
CA TYR A 159 -18.11 -1.31 10.76
C TYR A 159 -18.96 -1.34 9.48
N ILE A 160 -18.43 -1.90 8.41
CA ILE A 160 -19.14 -2.07 7.14
C ILE A 160 -20.02 -3.32 7.25
N ILE A 161 -21.33 -3.09 7.25
CA ILE A 161 -22.33 -4.15 7.45
C ILE A 161 -22.91 -4.66 6.13
N ASP A 162 -22.83 -3.87 5.06
CA ASP A 162 -23.34 -4.27 3.76
C ASP A 162 -22.67 -3.52 2.61
N LYS A 163 -22.84 -4.05 1.40
CA LYS A 163 -22.62 -3.32 0.16
C LYS A 163 -23.71 -3.58 -0.86
N HIS A 164 -23.84 -2.63 -1.77
CA HIS A 164 -24.78 -2.69 -2.88
C HIS A 164 -24.14 -2.11 -4.15
N GLU A 165 -24.23 -2.86 -5.24
CA GLU A 165 -23.98 -2.39 -6.60
C GLU A 165 -25.33 -2.35 -7.31
N PRO A 166 -25.67 -1.29 -8.06
CA PRO A 166 -26.90 -1.28 -8.85
C PRO A 166 -26.80 -2.32 -9.97
N ALA A 167 -27.92 -3.00 -10.23
CA ALA A 167 -28.05 -4.01 -11.28
C ALA A 167 -28.09 -3.39 -12.69
#